data_AF-A4BBN8-F1
#
_entry.id   AF-A4BBN8-F1
#
_cell.length_a   1.000
_cell.length_b   1.000
_cell.length_c   1.000
_cell.angle_alpha   90.00
_cell.angle_beta   90.00
_cell.angle_gamma   90.00
#
_symmetry.space_group_name_H-M   'P 1'
#
loop_
_entity.id
_entity.type
_entity.pdbx_description
1 polymer ?
#
loop_
_entity_poly.entity_id
_entity_poly.type
_entity_poly.pdbx_seq_one_letter_code
_entity_poly.pdbx_strand_id
1 'polypeptide(L)'
;MIDSLLKLLKALNSDVGPWQISFAGALALIIGFTPLWSPHNLLILLFAFVFRVHLATFFVFWGVFSALAWLLDPWFHAIGLSLLNQDSLQGFWTGLYQSDFWQATRFNHSITLGSLLVSVLAFLPAAVIFRLGVVQYRAYMLPYIDKLKVVQLLKGSRFYQLYERIG
;
A
#
# COMPACT_ATOMS: atom_id res chain seq x y z
N MET A 1 14.17 -8.33 -0.86
CA MET A 1 13.70 -7.11 -0.15
C MET A 1 14.59 -5.91 -0.43
N ILE A 2 15.92 -6.05 -0.32
CA ILE A 2 16.87 -4.97 -0.64
C ILE A 2 16.68 -4.47 -2.09
N ASP A 3 16.51 -5.38 -3.06
CA ASP A 3 16.28 -5.01 -4.46
C ASP A 3 15.00 -4.19 -4.67
N SER A 4 13.91 -4.52 -3.97
CA SER A 4 12.66 -3.78 -4.04
C SER A 4 12.79 -2.37 -3.45
N LEU A 5 13.58 -2.24 -2.37
CA LEU A 5 13.89 -0.94 -1.76
C LEU A 5 14.74 -0.08 -2.72
N LEU A 6 15.76 -0.67 -3.35
CA LEU A 6 16.58 0.01 -4.37
C LEU A 6 15.73 0.44 -5.58
N LYS A 7 14.83 -0.42 -6.05
CA LYS A 7 13.87 -0.11 -7.12
C LYS A 7 12.89 0.99 -6.72
N LEU A 8 12.42 1.03 -5.48
CA LEU A 8 11.62 2.14 -4.96
C LEU A 8 12.42 3.45 -4.98
N LEU A 9 13.64 3.46 -4.44
CA LEU A 9 14.51 4.64 -4.47
C LEU A 9 14.76 5.11 -5.91
N LYS A 10 14.93 4.17 -6.85
CA LYS A 10 15.04 4.46 -8.28
C LYS A 10 13.76 5.08 -8.84
N ALA A 11 12.59 4.54 -8.51
CA ALA A 11 11.32 5.11 -8.93
C ALA A 11 11.10 6.53 -8.40
N LEU A 12 11.48 6.81 -7.15
CA LEU A 12 11.40 8.16 -6.58
C LEU A 12 12.30 9.15 -7.33
N ASN A 13 13.47 8.70 -7.81
CA ASN A 13 14.46 9.51 -8.52
C ASN A 13 14.31 9.54 -10.05
N SER A 14 13.45 8.71 -10.63
CA SER A 14 13.30 8.54 -12.10
C SER A 14 11.99 9.12 -12.62
N ASP A 15 11.78 9.03 -13.94
CA ASP A 15 10.59 9.53 -14.64
C ASP A 15 9.31 8.70 -14.42
N VAL A 16 9.31 7.75 -13.48
CA VAL A 16 8.08 7.05 -13.08
C VAL A 16 7.05 8.08 -12.63
N GLY A 17 5.81 7.96 -13.11
CA GLY A 17 4.78 8.97 -12.80
C GLY A 17 4.48 9.03 -11.30
N PRO A 18 4.35 10.22 -10.68
CA PRO A 18 4.02 10.33 -9.26
C PRO A 18 2.77 9.54 -8.88
N TRP A 19 1.73 9.58 -9.73
CA TRP A 19 0.51 8.80 -9.54
C TRP A 19 0.72 7.28 -9.53
N GLN A 20 1.64 6.74 -10.34
CA GLN A 20 1.93 5.30 -10.33
C GLN A 20 2.54 4.86 -9.00
N ILE A 21 3.36 5.70 -8.36
CA ILE A 21 3.96 5.46 -7.05
C ILE A 21 2.91 5.64 -5.96
N SER A 22 2.07 6.68 -6.06
CA SER A 22 1.02 6.97 -5.08
C SER A 22 -0.04 5.89 -5.02
N PHE A 23 -0.55 5.44 -6.18
CA PHE A 23 -1.51 4.35 -6.23
C PHE A 23 -0.89 3.02 -5.80
N ALA A 24 0.40 2.79 -6.09
CA ALA A 24 1.11 1.63 -5.55
C ALA A 24 1.10 1.64 -4.01
N GLY A 25 1.41 2.77 -3.38
CA GLY A 25 1.34 2.92 -1.92
C GLY A 25 -0.07 2.78 -1.36
N ALA A 26 -1.07 3.39 -2.00
CA ALA A 26 -2.46 3.35 -1.55
C ALA A 26 -3.10 1.96 -1.69
N LEU A 27 -2.83 1.23 -2.78
CA LEU A 27 -3.29 -0.16 -2.92
C LEU A 27 -2.58 -1.08 -1.92
N ALA A 28 -1.29 -0.84 -1.66
CA ALA A 28 -0.52 -1.58 -0.66
C ALA A 28 -1.04 -1.35 0.76
N LEU A 29 -1.67 -0.21 1.05
CA LEU A 29 -2.32 0.05 2.34
C LEU A 29 -3.50 -0.90 2.59
N ILE A 30 -4.30 -1.20 1.56
CA ILE A 30 -5.44 -2.12 1.69
C ILE A 30 -4.97 -3.56 1.97
N ILE A 31 -4.03 -4.07 1.15
CA ILE A 31 -3.48 -5.42 1.36
C ILE A 31 -2.63 -5.49 2.63
N GLY A 32 -1.96 -4.40 3.00
CA GLY A 32 -1.09 -4.36 4.16
C GLY A 32 -1.83 -4.38 5.49
N PHE A 33 -2.97 -3.69 5.59
CA PHE A 33 -3.78 -3.68 6.81
C PHE A 33 -4.70 -4.87 6.97
N THR A 34 -5.09 -5.53 5.87
CA THR A 34 -6.00 -6.66 5.93
C THR A 34 -5.25 -7.99 6.05
N PRO A 35 -5.82 -9.03 6.69
CA PRO A 35 -5.15 -10.33 6.80
C PRO A 35 -4.77 -10.89 5.43
N LEU A 36 -3.55 -11.42 5.31
CA LEU A 36 -2.95 -11.88 4.04
C LEU A 36 -3.88 -12.75 3.20
N TRP A 37 -4.53 -13.73 3.83
CA TRP A 37 -5.39 -14.73 3.19
C TRP A 37 -6.84 -14.26 2.96
N SER A 38 -7.10 -12.96 3.01
CA SER A 38 -8.42 -12.42 2.71
C SER A 38 -8.66 -12.44 1.19
N PRO A 39 -9.79 -12.98 0.70
CA PRO A 39 -10.01 -13.12 -0.75
C PRO A 39 -9.96 -11.81 -1.54
N HIS A 40 -10.35 -10.68 -0.92
CA HIS A 40 -10.29 -9.38 -1.57
C HIS A 40 -8.86 -8.93 -1.90
N ASN A 41 -7.83 -9.45 -1.21
CA ASN A 41 -6.44 -9.09 -1.49
C ASN A 41 -6.01 -9.50 -2.90
N LEU A 42 -6.56 -10.58 -3.44
CA LEU A 42 -6.32 -10.97 -4.83
C LEU A 42 -6.87 -9.93 -5.81
N LEU A 43 -8.05 -9.36 -5.52
CA LEU A 43 -8.65 -8.31 -6.35
C LEU A 43 -7.82 -7.03 -6.32
N ILE A 44 -7.32 -6.63 -5.15
CA ILE A 44 -6.46 -5.44 -5.02
C ILE A 44 -5.13 -5.65 -5.76
N LEU A 45 -4.55 -6.85 -5.71
CA LEU A 45 -3.35 -7.18 -6.47
C LEU A 45 -3.62 -7.13 -7.99
N LEU A 46 -4.77 -7.63 -8.43
CA LEU A 46 -5.20 -7.52 -9.83
C LEU A 46 -5.36 -6.05 -10.25
N PHE A 47 -5.94 -5.19 -9.40
CA PHE A 47 -5.99 -3.75 -9.66
C PHE A 47 -4.60 -3.12 -9.76
N ALA A 48 -3.62 -3.55 -8.96
CA ALA A 48 -2.24 -3.06 -9.07
C ALA A 48 -1.66 -3.37 -10.48
N PHE A 49 -1.95 -4.54 -11.04
CA PHE A 49 -1.55 -4.89 -12.41
C PHE A 49 -2.32 -4.11 -13.47
N VAL A 50 -3.66 -4.00 -13.35
CA VAL A 50 -4.52 -3.29 -14.31
C VAL A 50 -4.16 -1.81 -14.39
N PHE A 51 -3.95 -1.15 -13.25
CA PHE A 51 -3.56 0.26 -13.18
C PHE A 51 -2.08 0.50 -13.46
N ARG A 52 -1.30 -0.56 -13.74
CA ARG A 52 0.14 -0.51 -14.04
C ARG A 52 0.90 0.34 -13.01
N VAL A 53 0.63 0.09 -11.73
CA VAL A 53 1.29 0.80 -10.63
C VAL A 53 2.73 0.33 -10.49
N HIS A 54 3.58 1.11 -9.83
CA HIS A 54 4.97 0.71 -9.63
C HIS A 54 5.09 -0.42 -8.59
N LEU A 55 5.23 -1.67 -9.05
CA LEU A 55 5.16 -2.86 -8.18
C LEU A 55 6.22 -2.88 -7.07
N ALA A 56 7.44 -2.38 -7.31
CA ALA A 56 8.45 -2.36 -6.24
C ALA A 56 8.05 -1.41 -5.10
N THR A 57 7.42 -0.28 -5.43
CA THR A 57 6.81 0.60 -4.43
C THR A 57 5.71 -0.12 -3.67
N PHE A 58 4.82 -0.79 -4.40
CA PHE A 58 3.70 -1.54 -3.81
C PHE A 58 4.21 -2.56 -2.77
N PHE A 59 5.20 -3.40 -3.11
CA PHE A 59 5.72 -4.42 -2.18
C PHE A 59 6.44 -3.82 -0.96
N VAL A 60 7.14 -2.69 -1.11
CA VAL A 60 7.79 -2.01 0.03
C VAL A 60 6.73 -1.44 0.97
N PHE A 61 5.75 -0.72 0.45
CA PHE A 61 4.67 -0.18 1.28
C PHE A 61 3.82 -1.28 1.89
N TRP A 62 3.61 -2.40 1.20
CA TRP A 62 2.90 -3.54 1.76
C TRP A 62 3.61 -4.05 3.02
N GLY A 63 4.92 -4.27 2.97
CA GLY A 63 5.69 -4.66 4.15
C GLY A 63 5.56 -3.66 5.31
N VAL A 64 5.62 -2.35 5.02
CA VAL A 64 5.46 -1.29 6.02
C VAL A 64 4.05 -1.32 6.64
N PHE A 65 3.01 -1.40 5.83
CA PHE A 65 1.63 -1.42 6.33
C PHE A 65 1.28 -2.70 7.05
N SER A 66 1.83 -3.84 6.64
CA SER A 66 1.68 -5.10 7.39
C SER A 66 2.34 -5.05 8.76
N ALA A 67 3.51 -4.40 8.89
CA ALA A 67 4.11 -4.17 10.20
C ALA A 67 3.26 -3.21 11.05
N LEU A 68 2.70 -2.16 10.45
CA LEU A 68 1.80 -1.23 11.14
C LEU A 68 0.47 -1.88 11.54
N ALA A 69 -0.03 -2.85 10.76
CA ALA A 69 -1.27 -3.55 11.05
C ALA A 69 -1.23 -4.22 12.42
N TRP A 70 -0.12 -4.87 12.78
CA TRP A 70 0.04 -5.50 14.09
C TRP A 70 -0.16 -4.55 15.27
N LEU A 71 0.17 -3.27 15.10
CA LEU A 71 -0.07 -2.25 16.12
C LEU A 71 -1.52 -1.76 16.13
N LEU A 72 -2.16 -1.71 14.96
CA LEU A 72 -3.51 -1.20 14.76
C LEU A 72 -4.60 -2.28 14.91
N ASP A 73 -4.24 -3.57 14.98
CA ASP A 73 -5.16 -4.69 15.08
C ASP A 73 -6.24 -4.54 16.18
N PRO A 74 -5.94 -4.06 17.41
CA PRO A 74 -6.97 -3.82 18.42
C PRO A 74 -8.02 -2.79 17.97
N TRP A 75 -7.60 -1.78 17.22
CA TRP A 75 -8.49 -0.73 16.69
C TRP A 75 -9.34 -1.27 15.55
N PHE A 76 -8.74 -2.04 14.64
CA PHE A 76 -9.47 -2.72 13.57
C PHE A 76 -10.52 -3.69 14.14
N HIS A 77 -10.15 -4.46 15.16
CA HIS A 77 -11.07 -5.34 15.85
C HIS A 77 -12.25 -4.57 16.46
N ALA A 78 -11.98 -3.48 17.19
CA ALA A 78 -13.02 -2.68 17.83
C ALA A 78 -14.00 -2.06 16.82
N ILE A 79 -13.49 -1.51 15.72
CA ILE A 79 -14.32 -0.94 14.64
C ILE A 79 -15.13 -2.03 13.94
N GLY A 80 -14.54 -3.19 13.66
CA GLY A 80 -15.26 -4.28 13.03
C GLY A 80 -16.34 -4.86 13.93
N LEU A 81 -16.06 -4.98 15.24
CA LEU A 81 -17.02 -5.46 16.22
C LEU A 81 -18.20 -4.50 16.38
N SER A 82 -17.96 -3.19 16.40
CA SER A 82 -19.04 -2.21 16.49
C SER A 82 -19.96 -2.26 15.27
N LEU A 83 -19.42 -2.49 14.07
CA LEU A 83 -20.21 -2.67 12.85
C LEU A 83 -21.02 -3.97 12.82
N LEU A 84 -20.41 -5.07 13.26
CA LEU A 84 -21.07 -6.39 13.28
C LEU A 84 -22.16 -6.47 14.36
N ASN A 85 -22.01 -5.75 15.47
CA ASN A 85 -22.99 -5.74 16.57
C ASN A 85 -24.05 -4.65 16.43
N GLN A 86 -24.01 -3.83 15.38
CA GLN A 86 -24.97 -2.77 15.19
C GLN A 86 -26.34 -3.34 14.77
N ASP A 87 -27.36 -3.19 15.62
CA ASP A 87 -28.70 -3.76 15.41
C ASP A 87 -29.30 -3.39 14.04
N SER A 88 -29.12 -2.14 13.60
CA SER A 88 -29.64 -1.66 12.30
C SER A 88 -28.99 -2.34 11.10
N LEU A 89 -27.81 -2.95 11.26
CA LEU A 89 -27.08 -3.62 10.19
C LEU A 89 -27.26 -5.15 10.22
N GLN A 90 -27.92 -5.72 11.25
CA GLN A 90 -28.07 -7.17 11.37
C GLN A 90 -28.79 -7.79 10.17
N GLY A 91 -29.83 -7.13 9.64
CA GLY A 91 -30.51 -7.59 8.43
C GLY A 91 -29.60 -7.64 7.20
N PHE A 92 -28.72 -6.65 7.04
CA PHE A 92 -27.73 -6.60 5.96
C PHE A 92 -26.71 -7.73 6.08
N TRP A 93 -26.12 -7.90 7.27
CA TRP A 93 -25.14 -8.97 7.51
C TRP A 93 -25.75 -10.35 7.33
N THR A 94 -26.97 -10.56 7.84
CA THR A 94 -27.70 -11.83 7.68
C THR A 94 -27.98 -12.13 6.21
N GLY A 95 -28.39 -11.11 5.43
CA GLY A 95 -28.63 -11.27 3.99
C GLY A 95 -27.36 -11.65 3.22
N LEU A 96 -26.21 -11.05 3.55
CA LEU A 96 -24.94 -11.46 2.96
C LEU A 96 -24.54 -12.87 3.38
N TYR A 97 -24.74 -13.23 4.64
CA TYR A 97 -24.34 -14.53 5.18
C TYR A 97 -25.09 -15.72 4.54
N GLN A 98 -26.28 -15.48 3.99
CA GLN A 98 -27.06 -16.51 3.26
C GLN A 98 -26.46 -16.89 1.89
N SER A 99 -25.46 -16.16 1.40
CA SER A 99 -24.81 -16.43 0.12
C SER A 99 -23.41 -16.98 0.32
N ASP A 100 -23.14 -18.17 -0.21
CA ASP A 100 -21.84 -18.85 -0.17
C ASP A 100 -20.68 -17.96 -0.64
N PHE A 101 -20.92 -17.15 -1.68
CA PHE A 101 -19.94 -16.19 -2.19
C PHE A 101 -19.47 -15.19 -1.12
N TRP A 102 -20.41 -14.61 -0.38
CA TRP A 102 -20.12 -13.62 0.65
C TRP A 102 -19.55 -14.29 1.90
N GLN A 103 -20.03 -15.48 2.27
CA GLN A 103 -19.44 -16.24 3.36
C GLN A 103 -17.96 -16.57 3.10
N ALA A 104 -17.60 -16.89 1.85
CA ALA A 104 -16.22 -17.15 1.45
C ALA A 104 -15.29 -15.94 1.66
N THR A 105 -15.79 -14.70 1.64
CA THR A 105 -14.97 -13.51 1.92
C THR A 105 -14.57 -13.39 3.39
N ARG A 106 -15.22 -14.13 4.29
CA ARG A 106 -15.03 -14.08 5.75
C ARG A 106 -15.24 -12.66 6.31
N PHE A 107 -16.19 -11.91 5.76
CA PHE A 107 -16.53 -10.56 6.22
C PHE A 107 -16.97 -10.51 7.69
N ASN A 108 -17.46 -11.63 8.24
CA ASN A 108 -17.83 -11.76 9.65
C ASN A 108 -16.63 -11.75 10.61
N HIS A 109 -15.40 -11.78 10.11
CA HIS A 109 -14.21 -11.60 10.92
C HIS A 109 -13.97 -10.11 11.20
N SER A 110 -14.13 -9.69 12.45
CA SER A 110 -14.10 -8.28 12.87
C SER A 110 -12.82 -7.54 12.47
N ILE A 111 -11.64 -8.16 12.63
CA ILE A 111 -10.37 -7.53 12.21
C ILE A 111 -10.37 -7.31 10.69
N THR A 112 -10.85 -8.26 9.90
CA THR A 112 -10.87 -8.15 8.43
C THR A 112 -11.81 -7.05 7.99
N LEU A 113 -13.01 -6.99 8.57
CA LEU A 113 -14.02 -5.99 8.25
C LEU A 113 -13.57 -4.58 8.66
N GLY A 114 -13.07 -4.42 9.88
CA GLY A 114 -12.61 -3.13 10.39
C GLY A 114 -11.39 -2.60 9.64
N SER A 115 -10.39 -3.45 9.40
CA SER A 115 -9.20 -3.05 8.61
C SER A 115 -9.55 -2.74 7.16
N LEU A 116 -10.47 -3.49 6.54
CA LEU A 116 -10.94 -3.22 5.18
C LEU A 116 -11.67 -1.88 5.10
N LEU A 117 -12.57 -1.59 6.04
CA LEU A 117 -13.26 -0.31 6.09
C LEU A 117 -12.27 0.85 6.24
N VAL A 118 -11.38 0.76 7.24
CA VAL A 118 -10.39 1.82 7.51
C VAL A 118 -9.49 2.02 6.31
N SER A 119 -9.02 0.95 5.68
CA SER A 119 -8.14 1.05 4.51
C SER A 119 -8.83 1.60 3.26
N VAL A 120 -10.08 1.24 3.01
CA VAL A 120 -10.87 1.79 1.90
C VAL A 120 -11.13 3.28 2.10
N LEU A 121 -11.51 3.70 3.31
CA LEU A 121 -11.69 5.12 3.65
C LEU A 121 -10.38 5.90 3.57
N ALA A 122 -9.27 5.29 3.99
CA ALA A 122 -7.94 5.88 3.95
C ALA A 122 -7.31 5.88 2.54
N PHE A 123 -7.88 5.16 1.56
CA PHE A 123 -7.27 4.99 0.24
C PHE A 123 -7.06 6.32 -0.49
N LEU A 124 -8.12 7.13 -0.62
CA LEU A 124 -8.06 8.43 -1.30
C LEU A 124 -7.10 9.42 -0.60
N PRO A 125 -7.21 9.66 0.73
CA PRO A 125 -6.26 10.56 1.39
C PRO A 125 -4.83 10.03 1.31
N ALA A 126 -4.61 8.71 1.44
CA ALA A 126 -3.28 8.13 1.30
C ALA A 126 -2.70 8.33 -0.10
N ALA A 127 -3.49 8.13 -1.16
CA ALA A 127 -3.05 8.37 -2.53
C ALA A 127 -2.62 9.84 -2.75
N VAL A 128 -3.38 10.80 -2.22
CA VAL A 128 -3.03 12.23 -2.29
C VAL A 128 -1.76 12.52 -1.48
N ILE A 129 -1.65 12.02 -0.25
CA ILE A 129 -0.49 12.21 0.62
C ILE A 129 0.77 11.65 -0.03
N PHE A 130 0.72 10.41 -0.56
CA PHE A 130 1.88 9.83 -1.24
C PHE A 130 2.24 10.62 -2.49
N ARG A 131 1.28 11.15 -3.23
CA ARG A 131 1.56 11.99 -4.40
C ARG A 131 2.29 13.26 -3.99
N LEU A 132 1.79 13.95 -2.98
CA LEU A 132 2.43 15.16 -2.46
C LEU A 132 3.84 14.84 -1.96
N GLY A 133 4.02 13.74 -1.23
CA GLY A 133 5.32 13.27 -0.77
C GLY A 133 6.30 13.04 -1.93
N VAL A 134 5.87 12.35 -3.00
CA VAL A 134 6.72 12.11 -4.19
C VAL A 134 7.07 13.42 -4.91
N VAL A 135 6.10 14.31 -5.10
CA VAL A 135 6.33 15.60 -5.76
C VAL A 135 7.28 16.48 -4.95
N GLN A 136 7.06 16.59 -3.64
CA GLN A 136 7.93 17.36 -2.75
C GLN A 136 9.33 16.76 -2.65
N TYR A 137 9.43 15.43 -2.61
CA TYR A 137 10.72 14.73 -2.63
C TYR A 137 11.52 15.09 -3.88
N ARG A 138 10.89 15.05 -5.07
CA ARG A 138 11.55 15.39 -6.34
C ARG A 138 11.89 16.87 -6.46
N ALA A 139 11.01 17.76 -6.00
CA ALA A 139 11.22 19.20 -6.12
C ALA A 139 12.28 19.73 -5.15
N TYR A 140 12.25 19.27 -3.90
CA TYR A 140 13.06 19.84 -2.84
C TYR A 140 14.20 18.93 -2.43
N MET A 141 13.96 17.65 -2.16
CA MET A 141 14.99 16.77 -1.57
C MET A 141 15.99 16.26 -2.60
N LEU A 142 15.53 15.87 -3.78
CA LEU A 142 16.37 15.28 -4.83
C LEU A 142 17.52 16.20 -5.28
N PRO A 143 17.32 17.52 -5.51
CA PRO A 143 18.41 18.42 -5.85
C PRO A 143 19.48 18.58 -4.75
N TYR A 144 19.10 18.47 -3.46
CA TYR A 144 20.08 18.48 -2.37
C TYR A 144 20.85 17.17 -2.29
N ILE A 145 20.17 16.03 -2.47
CA ILE A 145 20.80 14.70 -2.49
C ILE A 145 21.83 14.63 -3.62
N ASP A 146 21.50 15.17 -4.80
CA ASP A 146 22.41 15.19 -5.96
C ASP A 146 23.65 16.08 -5.77
N LYS A 147 23.59 17.06 -4.88
CA LYS A 147 24.73 17.92 -4.52
C LYS A 147 25.68 17.28 -3.51
N LEU A 148 25.28 16.18 -2.85
CA LEU A 148 26.16 15.50 -1.89
C LEU A 148 27.34 14.86 -2.62
N LYS A 149 28.57 15.20 -2.20
CA LYS A 149 29.81 14.67 -2.81
C LYS A 149 29.87 13.14 -2.80
N VAL A 150 29.31 12.50 -1.77
CA VAL A 150 29.20 11.03 -1.69
C VAL A 150 28.34 10.48 -2.82
N VAL A 151 27.22 11.15 -3.15
CA VAL A 151 26.32 10.73 -4.24
C VAL A 151 27.00 10.95 -5.60
N GLN A 152 27.74 12.04 -5.78
CA GLN A 152 28.50 12.30 -7.02
C GLN A 152 29.64 11.30 -7.22
N LEU A 153 30.36 10.93 -6.16
CA LEU A 153 31.39 9.90 -6.19
C LEU A 153 30.80 8.51 -6.46
N LEU A 154 29.65 8.19 -5.86
CA LEU A 154 28.93 6.95 -6.14
C LEU A 154 28.42 6.90 -7.58
N LYS A 155 27.88 8.00 -8.12
CA LYS A 155 27.46 8.14 -9.53
C LYS A 155 28.57 7.80 -10.53
N GLY A 156 29.83 8.13 -10.19
CA GLY A 156 31.01 7.76 -10.99
C GLY A 156 31.53 6.33 -10.77
N SER A 157 31.00 5.59 -9.78
CA SER A 157 31.46 4.24 -9.44
C SER A 157 30.73 3.15 -10.22
N ARG A 158 31.38 1.99 -10.42
CA ARG A 158 30.79 0.80 -11.11
C ARG A 158 29.47 0.32 -10.49
N PHE A 159 29.23 0.61 -9.22
CA PHE A 159 27.98 0.28 -8.51
C PHE A 159 26.78 1.08 -9.03
N TYR A 160 26.97 2.34 -9.42
CA TYR A 160 25.88 3.15 -9.98
C TYR A 160 25.52 2.72 -11.39
N GLN A 161 26.50 2.28 -12.19
CA GLN A 161 26.24 1.66 -13.50
C GLN A 161 25.45 0.34 -13.37
N LEU A 162 25.67 -0.43 -12.30
CA LEU A 162 24.86 -1.62 -12.00
C LEU A 162 23.42 -1.25 -11.60
N TYR A 163 23.25 -0.20 -10.80
CA TYR A 163 21.94 0.36 -10.45
C TYR A 163 21.18 0.90 -11.68
N GLU A 164 21.89 1.56 -12.60
CA GLU A 164 21.32 2.07 -13.85
C GLU A 164 20.86 0.92 -14.76
N ARG A 165 21.67 -0.17 -14.85
CA ARG A 165 21.37 -1.38 -15.61
C ARG A 165 20.21 -2.24 -15.10
N ILE A 166 19.81 -2.13 -13.82
CA ILE A 166 18.61 -2.81 -13.29
C ILE A 166 17.36 -2.00 -13.67
N GLY A 167 17.21 -1.67 -14.94
CA GLY A 167 16.02 -1.07 -15.56
C GLY A 167 15.27 -2.14 -16.31
#